data_AF-A0A376P1Q3-F1
#
_entry.id   AF-A0A376P1Q3-F1
#
_cell.length_a   1.000
_cell.length_b   1.000
_cell.length_c   1.000
_cell.angle_alpha   90.00
_cell.angle_beta   90.00
_cell.angle_gamma   90.00
#
_symmetry.space_group_name_H-M   'P 1'
#
loop_
_entity.id
_entity.type
_entity.pdbx_description
1 polymer ?
#
loop_
_entity_poly.entity_id
_entity_poly.type
_entity_poly.pdbx_seq_one_letter_code
_entity_poly.pdbx_strand_id
1 'polypeptide(L)'
;MRTSQYPEKQTLAISTDTLVAGNHFLPDIDPADLAYKALAVNLSDLAAMGADPAWLTLALTLPDVDEAWLESFSDSLFDLLNYYDMQLIGGDTTRGHYQ
;
A
#
# COMPACT_ATOMS: atom_id res chain seq x y z
N MET A 1 -21.74 -15.08 16.75
CA MET A 1 -21.99 -13.63 16.78
C MET A 1 -21.04 -13.04 17.81
N ARG A 2 -19.94 -12.40 17.38
CA ARG A 2 -18.93 -11.81 18.27
C ARG A 2 -19.17 -10.30 18.23
N THR A 3 -19.68 -9.75 19.33
CA THR A 3 -19.86 -8.30 19.49
C THR A 3 -18.52 -7.70 19.91
N SER A 4 -17.78 -7.09 18.98
CA SER A 4 -16.65 -6.23 19.33
C SER A 4 -17.20 -4.88 19.75
N GLN A 5 -17.06 -4.56 21.04
CA GLN A 5 -17.24 -3.21 21.55
C GLN A 5 -16.14 -2.33 20.94
N TYR A 6 -16.50 -1.45 20.02
CA TYR A 6 -15.61 -0.38 19.58
C TYR A 6 -15.52 0.66 20.70
N PRO A 7 -14.32 1.13 21.10
CA PRO A 7 -14.22 2.25 22.02
C PRO A 7 -14.86 3.46 21.37
N GLU A 8 -15.86 4.07 22.02
CA GLU A 8 -16.76 5.09 21.42
C GLU A 8 -16.08 6.40 20.95
N LYS A 9 -14.74 6.51 20.94
CA LYS A 9 -14.01 7.69 20.44
C LYS A 9 -12.64 7.32 19.86
N GLN A 10 -12.61 6.69 18.69
CA GLN A 10 -11.39 6.58 17.89
C GLN A 10 -11.43 7.61 16.76
N THR A 11 -10.29 8.25 16.50
CA THR A 11 -10.12 9.15 15.35
C THR A 11 -9.50 8.36 14.22
N LEU A 12 -10.09 8.44 13.03
CA LEU A 12 -9.52 7.84 11.84
C LEU A 12 -8.39 8.73 11.31
N ALA A 13 -7.17 8.19 11.26
CA ALA A 13 -6.05 8.78 10.54
C ALA A 13 -5.99 8.18 9.13
N ILE A 14 -5.81 9.04 8.12
CA ILE A 14 -5.67 8.63 6.72
C ILE A 14 -4.39 9.27 6.20
N SER A 15 -3.49 8.46 5.65
CA SER A 15 -2.36 8.93 4.85
C SER A 15 -2.45 8.36 3.44
N THR A 16 -1.96 9.10 2.47
CA THR A 16 -1.83 8.66 1.08
C THR A 16 -0.58 9.29 0.51
N ASP A 17 0.33 8.44 0.05
CA ASP A 17 1.55 8.86 -0.60
C ASP A 17 1.66 8.27 -2.01
N THR A 18 2.26 9.02 -2.94
CA THR A 18 2.35 8.63 -4.35
C THR A 18 3.80 8.42 -4.76
N LEU A 19 4.14 7.21 -5.18
CA LEU A 19 5.46 6.86 -5.67
C LEU A 19 5.49 6.86 -7.20
N VAL A 20 6.47 7.56 -7.77
CA VAL A 20 6.66 7.73 -9.22
C VAL A 20 8.03 7.20 -9.63
N ALA A 21 8.07 6.32 -10.61
CA ALA A 21 9.31 5.78 -11.17
C ALA A 21 10.22 6.91 -11.69
N GLY A 22 11.53 6.80 -11.48
CA GLY A 22 12.52 7.82 -11.83
C GLY A 22 12.63 8.99 -10.83
N ASN A 23 11.62 9.22 -9.98
CA ASN A 23 11.63 10.26 -8.94
C ASN A 23 11.77 9.66 -7.55
N HIS A 24 10.89 8.71 -7.21
CA HIS A 24 10.82 8.10 -5.88
C HIS A 24 11.50 6.74 -5.82
N PHE A 25 11.60 6.04 -6.94
CA PHE A 25 12.25 4.73 -7.06
C PHE A 25 12.84 4.54 -8.45
N LEU A 26 13.76 3.60 -8.61
CA LEU A 26 14.38 3.32 -9.90
C LEU A 26 13.42 2.52 -10.80
N PRO A 27 13.39 2.75 -12.13
CA PRO A 27 12.49 2.01 -13.03
C PRO A 27 12.68 0.49 -13.02
N ASP A 28 13.87 0.02 -12.63
CA ASP A 28 14.26 -1.39 -12.53
C ASP A 28 14.22 -1.94 -11.09
N ILE A 29 13.55 -1.23 -10.17
CA ILE A 29 13.36 -1.71 -8.80
C ILE A 29 12.69 -3.09 -8.80
N ASP A 30 13.10 -3.93 -7.84
CA ASP A 30 12.41 -5.18 -7.57
C ASP A 30 10.94 -4.89 -7.17
N PRO A 31 9.94 -5.58 -7.76
CA PRO A 31 8.54 -5.36 -7.44
C PRO A 31 8.22 -5.56 -5.95
N ALA A 32 8.89 -6.49 -5.27
CA ALA A 32 8.72 -6.73 -3.85
C ALA A 32 9.26 -5.58 -3.00
N ASP A 33 10.43 -5.04 -3.38
CA ASP A 33 11.00 -3.85 -2.72
C ASP A 33 10.10 -2.62 -2.92
N LEU A 34 9.47 -2.49 -4.09
CA LEU A 34 8.50 -1.43 -4.33
C LEU A 34 7.25 -1.58 -3.45
N ALA A 35 6.72 -2.79 -3.30
CA ALA A 35 5.58 -3.07 -2.43
C ALA A 35 5.91 -2.72 -0.96
N TYR A 36 7.09 -3.12 -0.49
CA TYR A 36 7.60 -2.74 0.83
C TYR A 36 7.67 -1.23 0.99
N LYS A 37 8.29 -0.54 0.03
CA LYS A 37 8.45 0.90 0.08
C LYS A 37 7.11 1.63 0.08
N ALA A 38 6.16 1.21 -0.76
CA ALA A 38 4.82 1.81 -0.86
C ALA A 38 4.04 1.71 0.46
N LEU A 39 4.15 0.59 1.17
CA LEU A 39 3.52 0.45 2.47
C LEU A 39 4.28 1.22 3.56
N ALA A 40 5.61 1.11 3.59
CA ALA A 40 6.45 1.67 4.64
C ALA A 40 6.34 3.19 4.77
N VAL A 41 6.23 3.93 3.65
CA VAL A 41 6.07 5.39 3.69
C VAL A 41 4.76 5.80 4.37
N ASN A 42 3.65 5.13 4.04
CA ASN A 42 2.34 5.41 4.65
C ASN A 42 2.30 4.96 6.13
N LEU A 43 2.92 3.82 6.47
CA LEU A 43 3.02 3.34 7.85
C LEU A 43 3.83 4.29 8.74
N SER A 44 4.89 4.90 8.20
CA SER A 44 5.70 5.87 8.94
C SER A 44 4.86 7.08 9.37
N ASP A 45 3.99 7.59 8.51
CA ASP A 45 3.10 8.71 8.84
C ASP A 45 2.09 8.32 9.92
N LEU A 46 1.48 7.12 9.81
CA LEU A 46 0.54 6.62 10.82
C LEU A 46 1.23 6.42 12.17
N ALA A 47 2.44 5.86 12.17
CA ALA A 47 3.25 5.70 13.37
C ALA A 47 3.61 7.05 14.02
N ALA A 48 3.94 8.08 13.21
CA ALA A 48 4.21 9.43 13.71
C ALA A 48 2.98 10.07 14.38
N MET A 49 1.78 9.67 13.97
CA MET A 49 0.51 10.09 14.57
C MET A 49 0.07 9.22 15.76
N GLY A 50 0.82 8.15 16.07
CA GLY A 50 0.45 7.16 17.09
C GLY A 50 -0.81 6.35 16.72
N ALA A 51 -1.09 6.21 15.43
CA ALA A 51 -2.24 5.48 14.91
C ALA A 51 -1.88 4.01 14.68
N ASP A 52 -2.79 3.11 15.03
CA ASP A 52 -2.71 1.70 14.67
C ASP A 52 -3.17 1.52 13.20
N PRO A 53 -2.35 0.95 12.32
CA PRO A 53 -2.72 0.74 10.92
C PRO A 53 -3.79 -0.37 10.82
N ALA A 54 -4.76 -0.21 9.92
CA ALA A 54 -5.86 -1.16 9.77
C ALA A 54 -6.19 -1.48 8.31
N TRP A 55 -6.14 -0.48 7.42
CA TRP A 55 -6.58 -0.63 6.04
C TRP A 55 -5.64 0.05 5.05
N LEU A 56 -5.58 -0.50 3.85
CA LEU A 56 -4.88 0.06 2.70
C LEU A 56 -5.84 0.22 1.53
N THR A 57 -5.66 1.30 0.76
CA THR A 57 -6.18 1.44 -0.60
C THR A 57 -5.02 1.62 -1.57
N LEU A 58 -5.04 0.92 -2.71
CA LEU A 58 -3.94 0.94 -3.69
C LEU A 58 -4.39 1.57 -5.01
N ALA A 59 -3.72 2.62 -5.47
CA ALA A 59 -3.85 3.14 -6.83
C ALA A 59 -2.56 2.83 -7.61
N LEU A 60 -2.64 1.94 -8.59
CA LEU A 60 -1.50 1.48 -9.38
C LEU A 60 -1.65 1.88 -10.84
N THR A 61 -0.66 2.61 -11.37
CA THR A 61 -0.60 2.99 -12.78
C THR A 61 0.64 2.38 -13.40
N LEU A 62 0.47 1.56 -14.43
CA LEU A 62 1.56 0.91 -15.16
C LEU A 62 1.54 1.31 -16.65
N PRO A 63 2.70 1.49 -17.30
CA PRO A 63 2.76 1.79 -18.73
C PRO A 63 2.30 0.60 -19.58
N ASP A 64 2.67 -0.60 -19.16
CA ASP A 64 2.36 -1.87 -19.79
C ASP A 64 2.02 -2.90 -18.71
N VAL A 65 1.26 -3.92 -19.08
CA VAL A 65 0.92 -5.03 -18.17
C VAL A 65 2.03 -6.06 -18.23
N ASP A 66 2.63 -6.34 -17.08
CA ASP A 66 3.57 -7.44 -16.88
C ASP A 66 3.04 -8.31 -15.74
N GLU A 67 2.62 -9.54 -16.07
CA GLU A 67 1.99 -10.46 -15.13
C GLU A 67 2.97 -10.92 -14.05
N ALA A 68 4.23 -11.16 -14.39
CA ALA A 68 5.24 -11.62 -13.43
C ALA A 68 5.60 -10.50 -12.44
N TRP A 69 5.68 -9.27 -12.94
CA TRP A 69 5.86 -8.09 -12.09
C TRP A 69 4.68 -7.90 -11.13
N LEU A 70 3.44 -8.01 -11.65
CA LEU A 70 2.22 -7.86 -10.86
C LEU A 70 2.09 -8.95 -9.79
N GLU A 71 2.38 -10.20 -10.14
CA GLU A 71 2.38 -11.33 -9.21
C GLU A 71 3.37 -11.05 -8.06
N SER A 72 4.64 -10.77 -8.39
CA SER A 72 5.68 -10.49 -7.40
C SER A 72 5.36 -9.27 -6.51
N PHE A 73 4.83 -8.19 -7.09
CA PHE A 73 4.41 -7.02 -6.32
C PHE A 73 3.26 -7.36 -5.38
N SER A 74 2.24 -8.04 -5.89
CA SER A 74 1.03 -8.36 -5.14
C SER A 74 1.28 -9.35 -4.01
N ASP A 75 2.07 -10.41 -4.26
CA ASP A 75 2.45 -11.39 -3.24
C ASP A 75 3.19 -10.72 -2.08
N SER A 76 4.20 -9.90 -2.40
CA SER A 76 4.93 -9.16 -1.38
C SER A 76 4.03 -8.17 -0.64
N LEU A 77 3.10 -7.50 -1.32
CA LEU A 77 2.15 -6.60 -0.67
C LEU A 77 1.24 -7.35 0.31
N PHE A 78 0.70 -8.50 -0.08
CA PHE A 78 -0.17 -9.31 0.79
C PHE A 78 0.59 -9.89 1.98
N ASP A 79 1.83 -10.32 1.81
CA ASP A 79 2.69 -10.76 2.91
C ASP A 79 2.91 -9.64 3.94
N LEU A 80 3.14 -8.42 3.46
CA LEU A 80 3.29 -7.25 4.33
C LEU A 80 1.98 -6.88 5.04
N LEU A 81 0.85 -6.89 4.32
CA LEU A 81 -0.46 -6.64 4.93
C LEU A 81 -0.76 -7.66 6.03
N ASN A 82 -0.46 -8.94 5.79
CA ASN A 82 -0.60 -10.00 6.80
C ASN A 82 0.32 -9.77 8.01
N TYR A 83 1.57 -9.34 7.76
CA TYR A 83 2.52 -9.03 8.84
C TYR A 83 2.06 -7.89 9.75
N TYR A 84 1.42 -6.86 9.18
CA TYR A 84 0.91 -5.70 9.91
C TYR A 84 -0.57 -5.83 10.35
N ASP A 85 -1.20 -6.99 10.16
CA ASP A 85 -2.64 -7.22 10.42
C ASP A 85 -3.57 -6.20 9.71
N MET A 86 -3.19 -5.80 8.50
CA MET A 86 -3.91 -4.84 7.67
C MET A 86 -4.70 -5.55 6.56
N GLN A 87 -5.72 -4.86 6.04
CA GLN A 87 -6.51 -5.34 4.90
C GLN A 87 -6.48 -4.36 3.72
N LEU A 88 -6.27 -4.88 2.52
CA LEU A 88 -6.52 -4.13 1.29
C LEU A 88 -8.04 -4.06 1.06
N ILE A 89 -8.62 -2.87 1.21
CA ILE A 89 -10.09 -2.67 1.15
C ILE A 89 -10.58 -2.08 -0.17
N GLY A 90 -9.67 -1.75 -1.07
CA GLY A 90 -10.01 -1.20 -2.38
C GLY A 90 -8.80 -0.71 -3.13
N GLY A 91 -9.04 -0.28 -4.36
CA GLY A 91 -7.99 0.24 -5.21
C GLY A 91 -8.46 0.45 -6.63
N ASP A 92 -7.56 1.02 -7.42
CA ASP A 92 -7.72 1.22 -8.85
C ASP A 92 -6.45 0.79 -9.57
N THR A 93 -6.59 0.19 -10.75
CA THR A 93 -5.46 -0.22 -11.58
C THR A 93 -5.67 0.31 -12.98
N THR A 94 -4.77 1.18 -13.41
CA THR A 94 -4.87 1.87 -14.70
C THR A 94 -3.63 1.66 -15.54
N ARG A 95 -3.80 1.79 -16.86
CA ARG A 95 -2.70 1.88 -17.79
C ARG A 95 -2.40 3.35 -18.09
N GLY A 96 -1.14 3.77 -17.98
CA GLY A 96 -0.73 5.15 -18.25
C GLY A 96 0.75 5.27 -18.56
N HIS A 97 1.09 6.07 -19.58
CA HIS A 97 2.48 6.35 -19.93
C HIS A 97 3.02 7.50 -19.08
N TYR A 98 4.23 7.36 -18.53
CA TYR A 98 4.96 8.48 -17.95
C TYR A 98 5.41 9.40 -19.09
N GLN A 99 4.96 10.67 -19.09
CA GLN A 99 5.49 11.73 -19.96
C GLN A 99 6.62 12.46 -19.25
#